data_AF-A0AAI8VB77-F1
#
_entry.id   AF-A0AAI8VB77-F1
#
_cell.length_a   1.000
_cell.length_b   1.000
_cell.length_c   1.000
_cell.angle_alpha   90.00
_cell.angle_beta   90.00
_cell.angle_gamma   90.00
#
_symmetry.space_group_name_H-M   'P 1'
#
loop_
_entity.id
_entity.type
_entity.pdbx_description
1 polymer ?
#
loop_
_entity_poly.entity_id
_entity_poly.type
_entity_poly.pdbx_seq_one_letter_code
_entity_poly.pdbx_strand_id
1 'polypeptide(L)'
;MTTNADRFPTVTARLTYVAGRLTRKAYELILPKTRYRVPDFLDYPEMLAYLENAFGDPDRIQNAQNKLYQLKQRNQDFSTFFSEFQRLVLEGEMPKDALTPLLFQDISRELQDMLLHSSTPSRRYRDYANHLQALDNRFRQYQQ
;
A
#
# COMPACT_ATOMS: atom_id res chain seq x y z
N MET A 1 -12.78 6.32 -10.14
CA MET A 1 -13.01 7.01 -8.87
C MET A 1 -13.63 8.36 -9.19
N THR A 2 -14.94 8.50 -9.02
CA THR A 2 -15.63 9.79 -9.18
C THR A 2 -15.45 10.58 -7.88
N THR A 3 -14.85 11.76 -7.99
CA THR A 3 -14.65 12.67 -6.86
C THR A 3 -16.02 13.07 -6.30
N ASN A 4 -16.33 12.73 -5.05
CA ASN A 4 -17.59 13.03 -4.33
C ASN A 4 -17.79 14.54 -4.05
N ALA A 5 -17.17 15.43 -4.85
CA ALA A 5 -17.20 16.88 -4.64
C ALA A 5 -18.63 17.42 -4.61
N ASP A 6 -19.53 16.86 -5.43
CA ASP A 6 -20.94 17.25 -5.50
C ASP A 6 -21.74 16.91 -4.22
N ARG A 7 -21.27 15.94 -3.42
CA ARG A 7 -22.00 15.48 -2.22
C ARG A 7 -21.64 16.25 -0.95
N PHE A 8 -20.45 16.86 -0.90
CA PHE A 8 -19.96 17.61 0.26
C PHE A 8 -19.35 18.95 -0.18
N PRO A 9 -20.16 19.87 -0.70
CA PRO A 9 -19.67 21.12 -1.30
C PRO A 9 -19.04 22.05 -0.27
N THR A 10 -19.49 22.01 0.99
CA THR A 10 -19.00 22.89 2.06
C THR A 10 -17.97 22.21 2.94
N VAL A 11 -17.04 23.00 3.49
CA VAL A 11 -16.08 22.58 4.52
C VAL A 11 -16.80 21.89 5.68
N THR A 12 -17.88 22.49 6.18
CA THR A 12 -18.71 21.94 7.25
C THR A 12 -19.25 20.55 6.92
N ALA A 13 -19.75 20.35 5.70
CA ALA A 13 -20.26 19.04 5.28
C ALA A 13 -19.15 17.99 5.21
N ARG A 14 -17.96 18.35 4.72
CA ARG A 14 -16.78 17.45 4.70
C ARG A 14 -16.32 17.09 6.10
N LEU A 15 -16.17 18.06 6.99
CA LEU A 15 -15.77 17.85 8.38
C LEU A 15 -16.79 17.01 9.16
N THR A 16 -18.08 17.31 9.00
CA THR A 16 -19.15 16.52 9.64
C THR A 16 -19.17 15.09 9.13
N TYR A 17 -18.94 14.89 7.83
CA TYR A 17 -18.81 13.55 7.26
C TYR A 17 -17.64 12.78 7.86
N VAL A 18 -16.44 13.36 7.91
CA VAL A 18 -15.26 12.71 8.51
C VAL A 18 -15.50 12.41 9.99
N ALA A 19 -16.03 13.36 10.75
CA ALA A 19 -16.38 13.16 12.17
C ALA A 19 -17.37 12.00 12.37
N GLY A 20 -18.38 11.89 11.50
CA GLY A 20 -19.37 10.80 11.53
C GLY A 20 -18.81 9.42 11.18
N ARG A 21 -17.58 9.34 10.64
CA ARG A 21 -16.87 8.07 10.39
C ARG A 21 -15.93 7.68 11.53
N LEU A 22 -15.66 8.57 12.48
CA LEU A 22 -14.80 8.26 13.62
C LEU A 22 -15.57 7.47 14.66
N THR A 23 -14.86 6.57 15.34
CA THR A 23 -15.43 5.75 16.41
C THR A 23 -14.57 5.83 17.66
N ARG A 24 -15.21 5.81 18.83
CA ARG A 24 -14.55 5.68 20.14
C ARG A 24 -13.42 6.72 20.32
N LYS A 25 -12.19 6.26 20.56
CA LYS A 25 -11.00 7.07 20.85
C LYS A 25 -10.70 8.13 19.78
N ALA A 26 -10.92 7.81 18.51
CA ALA A 26 -10.73 8.78 17.42
C ALA A 26 -11.74 9.94 17.50
N TYR A 27 -12.99 9.64 17.88
CA TYR A 27 -14.00 10.66 18.09
C TYR A 27 -13.73 11.47 19.38
N GLU A 28 -13.36 10.80 20.46
CA GLU A 28 -12.96 11.44 21.73
C GLU A 28 -11.81 12.45 21.54
N LEU A 29 -10.85 12.15 20.65
CA LEU A 29 -9.74 13.03 20.34
C LEU A 29 -10.19 14.37 19.71
N ILE A 30 -11.20 14.35 18.83
CA ILE A 30 -11.66 15.56 18.12
C ILE A 30 -12.71 16.36 18.91
N LEU A 31 -13.33 15.77 19.93
CA LEU A 31 -14.40 16.39 20.72
C LEU A 31 -14.01 17.75 21.32
N PRO A 32 -12.81 17.94 21.92
CA PRO A 32 -12.38 19.24 22.42
C PRO A 32 -12.26 20.32 21.34
N LYS A 33 -12.04 19.90 20.08
CA LYS A 33 -11.98 20.77 18.90
C LYS A 33 -13.31 20.75 18.14
N THR A 34 -14.44 20.51 18.79
CA THR A 34 -15.77 20.51 18.16
C THR A 34 -16.65 21.58 18.80
N ARG A 35 -17.19 22.49 18.00
CA ARG A 35 -18.12 23.55 18.44
C ARG A 35 -19.46 23.38 17.76
N TYR A 36 -20.56 23.43 18.51
CA TYR A 36 -21.91 23.27 17.97
C TYR A 36 -22.08 22.05 17.04
N ARG A 37 -21.45 20.93 17.40
CA ARG A 37 -21.41 19.67 16.61
C ARG A 37 -20.66 19.74 15.28
N VAL A 38 -19.89 20.81 15.04
CA VAL A 38 -19.01 20.96 13.87
C VAL A 38 -17.55 20.96 14.33
N PRO A 39 -16.69 20.09 13.75
CA PRO A 39 -15.25 20.14 14.02
C PRO A 39 -14.64 21.51 13.62
N ASP A 40 -13.80 22.05 14.49
CA ASP A 40 -13.12 23.34 14.38
C ASP A 40 -11.74 23.14 13.74
N PHE A 41 -11.76 22.85 12.43
CA PHE A 41 -10.61 22.69 11.54
C PHE A 41 -10.85 23.52 10.26
N LEU A 42 -9.78 23.93 9.58
CA LEU A 42 -9.82 24.68 8.31
C LEU A 42 -10.53 23.89 7.21
N ASP A 43 -10.22 22.60 7.08
CA ASP A 43 -10.93 21.62 6.24
C ASP A 43 -10.53 20.19 6.64
N TYR A 44 -11.12 19.19 5.99
CA TYR A 44 -10.89 17.78 6.30
C TYR A 44 -9.42 17.31 6.25
N PRO A 45 -8.51 17.84 5.39
CA PRO A 45 -7.11 17.38 5.40
C PRO A 45 -6.40 17.72 6.72
N GLU A 46 -6.70 18.86 7.33
CA GLU A 46 -6.14 19.23 8.63
C GLU A 46 -6.65 18.30 9.73
N MET A 47 -7.95 17.96 9.68
CA MET A 47 -8.54 16.99 10.59
C MET A 47 -7.91 15.59 10.45
N LEU A 48 -7.63 15.15 9.20
CA LEU A 48 -6.92 13.90 8.95
C LEU A 48 -5.48 13.94 9.47
N ALA A 49 -4.75 15.04 9.25
CA ALA A 49 -3.40 15.20 9.78
C ALA A 49 -3.39 15.18 11.32
N TYR A 50 -4.39 15.78 11.96
CA TYR A 50 -4.53 15.73 13.42
C TYR A 50 -4.76 14.30 13.95
N LEU A 51 -5.56 13.50 13.22
CA LEU A 51 -5.77 12.09 13.54
C LEU A 51 -4.49 11.26 13.30
N GLU A 52 -3.78 11.50 12.19
CA GLU A 52 -2.52 10.83 11.87
C GLU A 52 -1.44 11.15 12.92
N ASN A 53 -1.36 12.38 13.40
CA ASN A 53 -0.41 12.74 14.46
C ASN A 53 -0.67 12.01 15.79
N ALA A 54 -1.92 11.64 16.07
CA ALA A 54 -2.29 11.01 17.34
C ALA A 54 -2.33 9.47 17.27
N PHE A 55 -2.67 8.90 16.11
CA PHE A 55 -2.85 7.45 15.92
C PHE A 55 -1.95 6.84 14.86
N GLY A 56 -1.27 7.66 14.06
CA GLY A 56 -0.33 7.21 13.05
C GLY A 56 0.85 6.49 13.69
N ASP A 57 1.43 5.57 12.94
CA ASP A 57 2.66 4.89 13.31
C ASP A 57 3.84 5.77 12.87
N PRO A 58 4.60 6.40 13.80
CA PRO A 58 5.73 7.26 13.43
C PRO A 58 6.83 6.47 12.68
N ASP A 59 6.91 5.17 12.92
CA ASP A 59 7.87 4.27 12.29
C ASP A 59 7.27 3.53 11.10
N ARG A 60 6.11 3.96 10.57
CA ARG A 60 5.38 3.27 9.49
C ARG A 60 6.26 2.93 8.28
N ILE A 61 7.05 3.89 7.81
CA ILE A 61 7.96 3.71 6.67
C ILE A 61 8.99 2.64 7.02
N GLN A 62 9.64 2.76 8.18
CA GLN A 62 10.65 1.79 8.62
C GLN A 62 10.07 0.40 8.83
N ASN A 63 8.87 0.31 9.41
CA ASN A 63 8.13 -0.94 9.62
C ASN A 63 7.76 -1.60 8.29
N ALA A 64 7.35 -0.82 7.30
CA ALA A 64 7.08 -1.33 5.95
C ALA A 64 8.34 -1.82 5.25
N GLN A 65 9.45 -1.08 5.36
CA GLN A 65 10.76 -1.50 4.83
C GLN A 65 11.23 -2.80 5.50
N ASN A 66 11.14 -2.89 6.84
CA ASN A 66 11.52 -4.09 7.59
C ASN A 66 10.69 -5.32 7.16
N LYS A 67 9.37 -5.14 6.99
CA LYS A 67 8.49 -6.19 6.46
C LYS A 67 8.85 -6.55 5.03
N LEU A 68 9.17 -5.58 4.18
CA LEU A 68 9.56 -5.81 2.79
C LEU A 68 10.84 -6.66 2.72
N TYR A 69 11.88 -6.34 3.50
CA TYR A 69 13.12 -7.11 3.51
C TYR A 69 12.97 -8.54 4.03
N GLN A 70 11.91 -8.80 4.80
CA GLN A 70 11.55 -10.13 5.29
C GLN A 70 10.59 -10.88 4.35
N LEU A 71 9.95 -10.16 3.42
CA LEU A 71 8.98 -10.73 2.50
C LEU A 71 9.68 -11.69 1.55
N LYS A 72 9.13 -12.89 1.42
CA LYS A 72 9.58 -13.91 0.48
C LYS A 72 8.35 -14.59 -0.12
N GLN A 73 8.36 -14.85 -1.42
CA GLN A 73 7.28 -15.56 -2.09
C GLN A 73 7.06 -16.95 -1.44
N ARG A 74 8.15 -17.71 -1.21
CA ARG A 74 8.05 -19.10 -0.71
C ARG A 74 7.09 -19.91 -1.59
N ASN A 75 6.10 -20.58 -1.00
CA ASN A 75 5.16 -21.45 -1.70
C ASN A 75 3.91 -20.71 -2.21
N GLN A 76 3.79 -19.40 -1.93
CA GLN A 76 2.61 -18.63 -2.33
C GLN A 76 2.62 -18.29 -3.83
N ASP A 77 1.45 -18.03 -4.41
CA ASP A 77 1.36 -17.58 -5.80
C ASP A 77 1.96 -16.19 -5.99
N PHE A 78 2.51 -15.98 -7.19
CA PHE A 78 3.21 -14.74 -7.47
C PHE A 78 2.28 -13.53 -7.36
N SER A 79 0.98 -13.69 -7.67
CA SER A 79 0.04 -12.56 -7.61
C SER A 79 -0.23 -12.08 -6.18
N THR A 80 -0.42 -13.02 -5.24
CA THR A 80 -0.57 -12.73 -3.81
C THR A 80 0.69 -12.07 -3.26
N PHE A 81 1.86 -12.70 -3.48
CA PHE A 81 3.15 -12.14 -3.08
C PHE A 81 3.39 -10.74 -3.66
N PHE A 82 3.15 -10.57 -4.96
CA PHE A 82 3.42 -9.31 -5.65
C PHE A 82 2.50 -8.19 -5.19
N SER A 83 1.24 -8.50 -4.84
CA SER A 83 0.33 -7.51 -4.27
C SER A 83 0.83 -6.98 -2.92
N GLU A 84 1.37 -7.86 -2.06
CA GLU A 84 1.96 -7.46 -0.79
C GLU A 84 3.27 -6.70 -0.99
N PHE A 85 4.13 -7.17 -1.90
CA PHE A 85 5.37 -6.50 -2.28
C PHE A 85 5.09 -5.06 -2.74
N GLN A 86 4.12 -4.85 -3.65
CA GLN A 86 3.74 -3.53 -4.13
C GLN A 86 3.21 -2.63 -3.01
N ARG A 87 2.38 -3.17 -2.11
CA ARG A 87 1.87 -2.43 -0.95
C ARG A 87 3.02 -1.94 -0.07
N LEU A 88 3.95 -2.82 0.28
CA LEU A 88 5.09 -2.50 1.15
C LEU A 88 6.11 -1.57 0.48
N VAL A 89 6.31 -1.70 -0.83
CA VAL A 89 7.15 -0.78 -1.63
C VAL A 89 6.62 0.66 -1.57
N LEU A 90 5.30 0.83 -1.73
CA LEU A 90 4.68 2.15 -1.68
C LEU A 90 4.67 2.71 -0.25
N GLU A 91 4.37 1.87 0.74
CA GLU A 91 4.32 2.27 2.16
C GLU A 91 5.71 2.57 2.73
N GLY A 92 6.74 1.85 2.29
CA GLY A 92 8.14 2.04 2.68
C GLY A 92 8.90 3.04 1.80
N GLU A 93 8.21 3.73 0.88
CA GLU A 93 8.77 4.74 -0.03
C GLU A 93 10.04 4.26 -0.78
N MET A 94 10.03 3.01 -1.25
CA MET A 94 11.22 2.39 -1.81
C MET A 94 11.66 3.07 -3.13
N PRO A 95 12.97 3.31 -3.32
CA PRO A 95 13.48 3.90 -4.54
C PRO A 95 13.25 2.95 -5.73
N LYS A 96 12.86 3.51 -6.88
CA LYS A 96 12.52 2.76 -8.09
C LYS A 96 13.63 1.82 -8.56
N ASP A 97 14.89 2.22 -8.36
CA ASP A 97 16.06 1.47 -8.78
C ASP A 97 16.31 0.22 -7.91
N ALA A 98 15.76 0.18 -6.69
CA ALA A 98 15.84 -0.99 -5.82
C ALA A 98 14.77 -2.05 -6.12
N LEU A 99 13.71 -1.72 -6.87
CA LEU A 99 12.54 -2.60 -7.00
C LEU A 99 12.84 -3.90 -7.75
N THR A 100 13.53 -3.81 -8.88
CA THR A 100 13.89 -4.99 -9.68
C THR A 100 14.82 -5.94 -8.93
N PRO A 101 15.95 -5.51 -8.32
CA PRO A 101 16.82 -6.42 -7.58
C PRO A 101 16.15 -7.01 -6.34
N LEU A 102 15.33 -6.23 -5.61
CA LEU A 102 14.56 -6.76 -4.47
C LEU A 102 13.56 -7.83 -4.92
N LEU A 103 12.78 -7.53 -5.96
CA LEU A 103 11.81 -8.48 -6.49
C LEU A 103 12.48 -9.79 -6.92
N PHE A 104 13.63 -9.72 -7.61
CA PHE A 104 14.40 -10.91 -7.99
C PHE A 104 14.88 -11.72 -6.77
N GLN A 105 15.30 -11.07 -5.68
CA GLN A 105 15.78 -11.74 -4.48
C GLN A 105 14.64 -12.38 -3.66
N ASP A 106 13.43 -11.87 -3.80
CA ASP A 106 12.29 -12.23 -2.94
C ASP A 106 11.35 -13.27 -3.57
N ILE A 107 11.41 -13.47 -4.89
CA ILE A 107 10.71 -14.57 -5.57
C ILE A 107 11.23 -15.96 -5.16
N SER A 108 10.42 -16.98 -5.45
CA SER A 108 10.75 -18.39 -5.24
C SER A 108 11.96 -18.83 -6.07
N ARG A 109 12.66 -19.89 -5.60
CA ARG A 109 13.83 -20.44 -6.32
C ARG A 109 13.44 -20.99 -7.67
N GLU A 110 12.28 -21.61 -7.74
CA GLU A 110 11.69 -22.16 -8.95
C GLU A 110 11.50 -21.07 -10.02
N LEU A 111 11.00 -19.90 -9.63
CA LEU A 111 10.90 -18.76 -10.55
C LEU A 111 12.25 -18.15 -10.92
N GLN A 112 13.21 -18.11 -9.99
CA GLN A 112 14.59 -17.68 -10.32
C GLN A 112 15.22 -18.62 -11.35
N ASP A 113 15.08 -19.93 -11.19
CA ASP A 113 15.60 -20.92 -12.12
C ASP A 113 14.92 -20.81 -13.50
N MET A 114 13.59 -20.67 -13.53
CA MET A 114 12.86 -20.43 -14.78
C MET A 114 13.28 -19.12 -15.47
N LEU A 115 13.61 -18.08 -14.71
CA LEU A 115 14.12 -16.83 -15.26
C LEU A 115 15.46 -17.03 -15.98
N LEU A 116 16.39 -17.78 -15.38
CA LEU A 116 17.71 -18.07 -15.96
C LEU A 116 17.62 -18.79 -17.31
N HIS A 117 16.56 -19.59 -17.50
CA HIS A 117 16.29 -20.32 -18.74
C HIS A 117 15.34 -19.58 -19.70
N SER A 118 14.86 -18.39 -19.32
CA SER A 118 13.98 -17.56 -20.16
C SER A 118 14.75 -16.45 -20.87
N SER A 119 14.21 -15.96 -21.98
CA SER A 119 14.74 -14.78 -22.69
C SER A 119 14.92 -13.58 -21.76
N THR A 120 15.98 -12.80 -21.96
CA THR A 120 16.38 -11.67 -21.11
C THR A 120 15.17 -10.81 -20.73
N PRO A 121 14.80 -10.77 -19.43
CA PRO A 121 13.64 -10.01 -19.04
C PRO A 121 13.92 -8.51 -19.18
N SER A 122 12.89 -7.75 -19.56
CA SER A 122 12.99 -6.30 -19.78
C SER A 122 13.57 -5.61 -18.54
N ARG A 123 14.42 -4.59 -18.75
CA ARG A 123 14.97 -3.77 -17.64
C ARG A 123 13.89 -2.91 -16.96
N ARG A 124 12.70 -2.77 -17.55
CA ARG A 124 11.59 -2.03 -16.96
C ARG A 124 10.89 -2.89 -15.93
N TYR A 125 10.76 -2.38 -14.70
CA TYR A 125 10.12 -3.07 -13.57
C TYR A 125 8.75 -3.68 -13.89
N ARG A 126 7.88 -2.95 -14.58
CA ARG A 126 6.53 -3.43 -14.92
C ARG A 126 6.56 -4.63 -15.85
N ASP A 127 7.41 -4.58 -16.88
CA ASP A 127 7.56 -5.67 -17.84
C ASP A 127 8.18 -6.90 -17.18
N TYR A 128 9.15 -6.67 -16.29
CA TYR A 128 9.78 -7.70 -15.46
C TYR A 128 8.75 -8.43 -14.57
N ALA A 129 7.91 -7.69 -13.86
CA ALA A 129 6.85 -8.27 -13.03
C ALA A 129 5.79 -9.04 -13.85
N ASN A 130 5.41 -8.53 -15.03
CA ASN A 130 4.48 -9.23 -15.92
C ASN A 130 5.08 -10.55 -16.43
N HIS A 131 6.37 -10.57 -16.74
CA HIS A 131 7.07 -11.79 -17.15
C HIS A 131 7.10 -12.83 -16.03
N LEU A 132 7.39 -12.40 -14.80
CA LEU A 132 7.32 -13.27 -13.62
C LEU A 132 5.94 -13.87 -13.39
N GLN A 133 4.88 -13.08 -13.51
CA GLN A 133 3.51 -13.59 -13.41
C GLN A 133 3.21 -14.65 -14.49
N ALA A 134 3.68 -14.45 -15.71
CA ALA A 134 3.50 -15.41 -16.79
C ALA A 134 4.26 -16.73 -16.52
N LEU A 135 5.46 -16.66 -15.95
CA LEU A 135 6.24 -17.83 -15.55
C LEU A 135 5.58 -18.61 -14.42
N ASP A 136 5.09 -17.93 -13.36
CA ASP A 136 4.40 -18.58 -12.24
C ASP A 136 3.13 -19.30 -12.71
N ASN A 137 2.36 -18.67 -13.60
CA ASN A 137 1.17 -19.30 -14.17
C ASN A 137 1.52 -20.57 -14.95
N ARG A 138 2.59 -20.56 -15.76
CA ARG A 138 3.06 -21.74 -16.50
C ARG A 138 3.54 -22.83 -15.55
N PHE A 139 4.35 -22.47 -14.55
CA PHE A 139 4.85 -23.41 -13.55
C PHE A 139 3.72 -24.15 -12.85
N ARG A 140 2.70 -23.41 -12.39
CA ARG A 140 1.53 -23.99 -11.71
C ARG A 140 0.70 -24.89 -12.61
N GLN A 141 0.60 -24.57 -13.90
CA GLN A 141 -0.08 -25.44 -14.87
C GLN A 141 0.62 -26.79 -15.07
N TYR A 142 1.97 -26.84 -14.96
CA TYR A 142 2.73 -28.10 -15.09
C TYR A 142 2.76 -28.94 -13.80
N GLN A 143 2.43 -28.35 -12.65
CA GLN A 143 2.38 -29.05 -11.35
C GLN A 143 1.00 -29.67 -11.03
N GLN A 144 0.00 -29.45 -11.89
CA GLN A 144 -1.36 -30.01 -11.81
C GLN A 144 -1.48 -31.25 -12.70
#